data_AF-A0A4W3JRK8-F1
#
_entry.id   AF-A0A4W3JRK8-F1
#
_cell.length_a   1.000
_cell.length_b   1.000
_cell.length_c   1.000
_cell.angle_alpha   90.00
_cell.angle_beta   90.00
_cell.angle_gamma   90.00
#
_symmetry.space_group_name_H-M   'P 1'
#
loop_
_entity.id
_entity.type
_entity.pdbx_description
1 polymer ?
#
loop_
_entity_poly.entity_id
_entity_poly.type
_entity_poly.pdbx_seq_one_letter_code
_entity_poly.pdbx_strand_id
1 'polypeptide(L)'
;MWHYYCSALRYDLYNVLPSTLAQELLAEVLSECLAILACRYSQSCPTYNRTSQIRIDITAILLCTENLLWSVCHSDKALLQPEEGISRWIFTIHSYCNTLLSILAILTSPLEKLYELYQNGFPECISSLPSESDNRCLLQWLRIMQSYLFSNASLSPLSSDKIAVQRHLKLLLSQPSYNWNLLLQMLVLQDCLIPRILLSDIYVDKEKIEDDVSAKEKTDKESKLVQAIVMVMTYCESLPRCLSAILEGYIDRHQLWDQLYNLSGHII
;
A
#
# COMPACT_ATOMS: atom_id res chain seq x y z
N MET A 1 -12.23 -11.95 15.27
CA MET A 1 -13.63 -11.49 15.06
C MET A 1 -13.72 -10.03 14.66
N TRP A 2 -13.12 -9.08 15.40
CA TRP A 2 -13.17 -7.64 15.08
C TRP A 2 -12.77 -7.29 13.63
N HIS A 3 -11.65 -7.82 13.13
CA HIS A 3 -11.23 -7.56 11.75
C HIS A 3 -12.24 -8.03 10.69
N TYR A 4 -12.90 -9.19 10.90
CA TYR A 4 -13.94 -9.68 10.00
C TYR A 4 -15.16 -8.75 10.00
N TYR A 5 -15.53 -8.22 11.17
CA TYR A 5 -16.59 -7.23 11.28
C TYR A 5 -16.26 -5.97 10.47
N CYS A 6 -15.07 -5.39 10.66
CA CYS A 6 -14.64 -4.21 9.89
C CYS A 6 -14.55 -4.50 8.38
N SER A 7 -14.14 -5.72 8.00
CA SER A 7 -14.05 -6.13 6.60
C SER A 7 -15.42 -6.29 5.94
N ALA A 8 -16.39 -6.87 6.66
CA ALA A 8 -17.77 -6.97 6.20
C ALA A 8 -18.41 -5.58 6.11
N LEU A 9 -18.20 -4.74 7.13
CA LEU A 9 -18.67 -3.36 7.12
C LEU A 9 -18.11 -2.57 5.91
N ARG A 10 -16.82 -2.72 5.62
CA ARG A 10 -16.21 -2.12 4.43
C ARG A 10 -16.94 -2.54 3.15
N TYR A 11 -17.22 -3.83 3.00
CA TYR A 11 -17.96 -4.35 1.84
C TYR A 11 -19.36 -3.74 1.75
N ASP A 12 -20.10 -3.71 2.86
CA ASP A 12 -21.46 -3.18 2.89
C ASP A 12 -21.50 -1.68 2.58
N LEU A 13 -20.59 -0.89 3.18
CA LEU A 13 -20.49 0.55 2.93
C LEU A 13 -20.15 0.83 1.46
N TYR A 14 -19.23 0.06 0.88
CA TYR A 14 -18.80 0.26 -0.52
C TYR A 14 -19.92 -0.04 -1.52
N ASN A 15 -20.87 -0.91 -1.17
CA ASN A 15 -21.99 -1.27 -2.04
C ASN A 15 -23.17 -0.29 -1.92
N VAL A 16 -23.31 0.40 -0.79
CA VAL A 16 -24.50 1.22 -0.48
C VAL A 16 -24.22 2.73 -0.60
N LEU A 17 -23.00 3.16 -0.31
CA LEU A 17 -22.66 4.59 -0.18
C LEU A 17 -21.72 5.07 -1.29
N PRO A 18 -21.72 6.38 -1.59
CA PRO A 18 -20.67 6.99 -2.41
C PRO A 18 -19.28 6.74 -1.82
N SER A 19 -18.27 6.63 -2.68
CA SER A 19 -16.90 6.26 -2.32
C SER A 19 -16.31 7.06 -1.16
N THR A 20 -16.36 8.40 -1.25
CA THR A 20 -15.80 9.29 -0.22
C THR A 20 -16.48 9.10 1.13
N LEU A 21 -17.81 9.07 1.13
CA LEU A 21 -18.60 8.87 2.35
C LEU A 21 -18.36 7.49 2.97
N ALA A 22 -18.26 6.45 2.14
CA ALA A 22 -17.97 5.10 2.60
C ALA A 22 -16.59 5.01 3.28
N GLN A 23 -15.57 5.67 2.72
CA GLN A 23 -14.22 5.71 3.29
C GLN A 23 -14.18 6.51 4.59
N GLU A 24 -14.84 7.67 4.65
CA GLU A 24 -14.92 8.51 5.85
C GLU A 24 -15.60 7.80 7.01
N LEU A 25 -16.77 7.19 6.78
CA LEU A 25 -17.50 6.44 7.81
C LEU A 25 -16.71 5.22 8.28
N LEU A 26 -16.04 4.50 7.37
CA LEU A 26 -15.18 3.40 7.74
C LEU A 26 -13.98 3.88 8.58
N ALA A 27 -13.40 5.03 8.25
CA ALA A 27 -12.30 5.63 9.02
C ALA A 27 -12.73 6.01 10.43
N GLU A 28 -13.91 6.61 10.57
CA GLU A 28 -14.51 6.97 11.85
C GLU A 28 -14.77 5.73 12.71
N VAL A 29 -15.45 4.72 12.17
CA VAL A 29 -15.72 3.47 12.91
C VAL A 29 -14.42 2.77 13.32
N LEU A 30 -13.42 2.75 12.44
CA LEU A 30 -12.10 2.18 12.73
C LEU A 30 -11.41 2.95 13.86
N SER A 31 -11.42 4.29 13.81
CA SER A 31 -10.88 5.17 14.85
C SER A 31 -11.52 4.90 16.21
N GLU A 32 -12.86 4.85 16.27
CA GLU A 32 -13.61 4.60 17.51
C GLU A 32 -13.36 3.20 18.07
N CYS A 33 -13.28 2.18 17.20
CA CYS A 33 -12.91 0.84 17.62
C CYS A 33 -11.52 0.80 18.25
N LEU A 34 -10.54 1.50 17.64
CA LEU A 34 -9.18 1.55 18.15
C LEU A 34 -9.10 2.31 19.48
N ALA A 35 -9.89 3.36 19.66
CA ALA A 35 -10.01 4.05 20.94
C ALA A 35 -10.44 3.10 22.07
N ILE A 36 -11.49 2.30 21.83
CA ILE A 36 -12.00 1.31 22.78
C ILE A 36 -10.95 0.24 23.07
N LEU A 37 -10.27 -0.27 22.04
CA LEU A 37 -9.23 -1.29 22.18
C LEU A 37 -8.01 -0.75 22.95
N ALA A 38 -7.53 0.44 22.59
CA ALA A 38 -6.42 1.10 23.28
C ALA A 38 -6.74 1.32 24.77
N CYS A 39 -7.95 1.80 25.07
CA CYS A 39 -8.43 1.97 26.44
C CYS A 39 -8.50 0.63 27.20
N ARG A 40 -9.00 -0.44 26.56
CA ARG A 40 -9.06 -1.76 27.18
C ARG A 40 -7.68 -2.33 27.51
N TYR A 41 -6.73 -2.25 26.57
CA TYR A 41 -5.39 -2.79 26.80
C TYR A 41 -4.57 -1.93 27.76
N SER A 42 -4.76 -0.61 27.81
CA SER A 42 -4.05 0.25 28.76
C SER A 42 -4.44 -0.03 30.21
N GLN A 43 -5.67 -0.50 30.44
CA GLN A 43 -6.18 -0.89 31.76
C GLN A 43 -5.90 -2.37 32.09
N SER A 44 -5.26 -3.12 31.19
CA SER A 44 -5.01 -4.54 31.41
C SER A 44 -3.81 -4.77 32.34
N CYS A 45 -3.97 -5.67 33.31
CA CYS A 45 -2.89 -6.11 34.21
C CYS A 45 -2.62 -7.61 33.99
N PRO A 46 -1.91 -7.99 32.90
CA PRO A 46 -1.66 -9.39 32.60
C PRO A 46 -0.83 -10.07 33.67
N THR A 47 -1.18 -11.32 33.99
CA THR A 47 -0.23 -12.24 34.61
C THR A 47 0.81 -12.67 33.57
N TYR A 48 1.98 -13.15 34.03
CA TYR A 48 3.06 -13.59 33.15
C TYR A 48 2.61 -14.61 32.09
N ASN A 49 1.66 -15.49 32.45
CA ASN A 49 1.09 -16.49 31.55
C ASN A 49 0.25 -15.88 30.41
N ARG A 50 -0.29 -14.67 30.59
CA ARG A 50 -1.12 -13.97 29.60
C ARG A 50 -0.33 -12.96 28.76
N THR A 51 0.94 -12.70 29.09
CA THR A 51 1.80 -11.77 28.35
C THR A 51 1.96 -12.17 26.88
N SER A 52 2.11 -13.47 26.58
CA SER A 52 2.19 -13.96 25.20
C SER A 52 0.89 -13.70 24.42
N GLN A 53 -0.25 -13.89 25.07
CA GLN A 53 -1.54 -13.65 24.46
C GLN A 53 -1.75 -12.16 24.14
N ILE A 54 -1.47 -11.26 25.08
CA ILE A 54 -1.56 -9.80 24.81
C ILE A 54 -0.65 -9.39 23.65
N ARG A 55 0.55 -9.98 23.58
CA ARG A 55 1.47 -9.71 22.48
C ARG A 55 0.86 -10.05 21.13
N ILE A 56 0.27 -11.24 21.02
CA ILE A 56 -0.38 -11.72 19.80
C ILE A 56 -1.60 -10.85 19.48
N ASP A 57 -2.44 -10.56 20.47
CA ASP A 57 -3.68 -9.84 20.27
C ASP A 57 -3.43 -8.40 19.77
N ILE A 58 -2.53 -7.65 20.42
CA ILE A 58 -2.20 -6.28 19.99
C ILE A 58 -1.51 -6.29 18.62
N THR A 59 -0.59 -7.22 18.37
CA THR A 59 0.07 -7.34 17.06
C THR A 59 -0.95 -7.63 15.96
N ALA A 60 -1.91 -8.52 16.23
CA ALA A 60 -2.99 -8.82 15.30
C ALA A 60 -3.86 -7.58 15.03
N ILE A 61 -4.19 -6.79 16.05
CA ILE A 61 -4.93 -5.53 15.88
C ILE A 61 -4.16 -4.57 14.98
N LEU A 62 -2.86 -4.38 15.20
CA LEU A 62 -2.03 -3.48 14.41
C LEU A 62 -1.94 -3.93 12.94
N LEU A 63 -1.69 -5.22 12.68
CA LEU A 63 -1.66 -5.78 11.31
C LEU A 63 -3.03 -5.70 10.62
N CYS A 64 -4.12 -5.97 11.33
CA CYS A 64 -5.47 -5.84 10.79
C CYS A 64 -5.81 -4.39 10.46
N THR A 65 -5.38 -3.46 11.31
CA THR A 65 -5.58 -2.02 11.11
C THR A 65 -4.81 -1.54 9.90
N GLU A 66 -3.54 -1.94 9.76
CA GLU A 66 -2.74 -1.63 8.58
C GLU A 66 -3.43 -2.07 7.29
N ASN A 67 -3.97 -3.29 7.25
CA ASN A 67 -4.69 -3.77 6.06
C ASN A 67 -5.93 -2.93 5.75
N LEU A 68 -6.69 -2.51 6.76
CA LEU A 68 -7.86 -1.66 6.60
C LEU A 68 -7.49 -0.21 6.26
N LEU A 69 -6.31 0.26 6.67
CA LEU A 69 -5.89 1.65 6.49
C LEU A 69 -5.84 2.05 5.01
N TRP A 70 -5.40 1.15 4.13
CA TRP A 70 -5.40 1.37 2.68
C TRP A 70 -6.79 1.60 2.09
N SER A 71 -7.84 1.08 2.75
CA SER A 71 -9.21 1.25 2.29
C SER A 71 -9.80 2.61 2.69
N VAL A 72 -9.32 3.21 3.77
CA VAL A 72 -9.81 4.53 4.24
C VAL A 72 -8.97 5.70 3.73
N CYS A 73 -7.79 5.44 3.16
CA CYS A 73 -6.92 6.48 2.59
C CYS A 73 -7.26 6.78 1.12
N HIS A 74 -7.26 8.08 0.78
CA HIS A 74 -7.47 8.57 -0.58
C HIS A 74 -6.16 8.69 -1.39
N SER A 75 -5.03 8.83 -0.70
CA SER A 75 -3.70 8.97 -1.30
C SER A 75 -2.63 8.36 -0.40
N ASP A 76 -1.48 8.05 -1.00
CA ASP A 76 -0.26 7.67 -0.30
C ASP A 76 0.23 8.78 0.63
N LYS A 77 0.09 10.05 0.22
CA LYS A 77 0.41 11.22 1.05
C LYS A 77 -0.47 11.25 2.31
N ALA A 78 -1.77 11.01 2.20
CA ALA A 78 -2.67 11.00 3.35
C ALA A 78 -2.32 9.92 4.39
N LEU A 79 -1.74 8.80 3.93
CA LEU A 79 -1.26 7.71 4.77
C LEU A 79 0.08 8.02 5.45
N LEU A 80 1.01 8.62 4.70
CA LEU A 80 2.40 8.86 5.14
C LEU A 80 2.59 10.18 5.88
N GLN A 81 1.75 11.16 5.59
CA GLN A 81 1.82 12.50 6.16
C GLN A 81 0.41 12.92 6.55
N PRO A 82 -0.23 12.22 7.51
CA PRO A 82 -1.55 12.61 7.97
C PRO A 82 -1.47 13.97 8.66
N GLU A 83 -2.29 14.91 8.22
CA GLU A 83 -2.42 16.24 8.85
C GLU A 83 -3.74 16.27 9.62
N GLU A 84 -3.70 16.64 10.90
CA GLU A 84 -4.87 16.61 11.80
C GLU A 84 -6.07 17.40 11.25
N GLY A 85 -5.82 18.49 10.53
CA GLY A 85 -6.85 19.34 9.93
C GLY A 85 -7.49 18.79 8.64
N ILE A 86 -6.79 17.93 7.89
CA ILE A 86 -7.25 17.42 6.59
C ILE A 86 -7.75 15.98 6.70
N SER A 87 -7.05 15.15 7.46
CA SER A 87 -7.33 13.72 7.60
C SER A 87 -7.44 13.31 9.05
N ARG A 88 -8.31 14.02 9.81
CA ARG A 88 -8.54 13.83 11.25
C ARG A 88 -8.57 12.37 11.67
N TRP A 89 -9.43 11.56 11.06
CA TRP A 89 -9.58 10.15 11.44
C TRP A 89 -8.33 9.31 11.17
N ILE A 90 -7.64 9.55 10.06
CA ILE A 90 -6.40 8.84 9.72
C ILE A 90 -5.34 9.20 10.77
N PHE A 91 -5.16 10.49 11.07
CA PHE A 91 -4.26 10.95 12.13
C PHE A 91 -4.57 10.27 13.48
N THR A 92 -5.85 10.23 13.87
CA THR A 92 -6.28 9.59 15.12
C THR A 92 -6.01 8.09 15.12
N ILE A 93 -6.23 7.38 14.00
CA ILE A 93 -5.89 5.96 13.85
C ILE A 93 -4.40 5.74 14.08
N HIS A 94 -3.52 6.55 13.48
CA HIS A 94 -2.08 6.44 13.72
C HIS A 94 -1.73 6.64 15.20
N SER A 95 -2.34 7.62 15.86
CA SER A 95 -2.13 7.90 17.29
C SER A 95 -2.53 6.72 18.17
N TYR A 96 -3.70 6.11 17.94
CA TYR A 96 -4.13 4.93 18.69
C TYR A 96 -3.26 3.70 18.42
N CYS A 97 -2.80 3.51 17.19
CA CYS A 97 -1.86 2.43 16.89
C CYS A 97 -0.50 2.60 17.60
N ASN A 98 0.03 3.83 17.67
CA ASN A 98 1.24 4.08 18.47
C ASN A 98 0.98 3.84 19.96
N THR A 99 -0.19 4.23 20.47
CA THR A 99 -0.57 3.96 21.86
C THR A 99 -0.62 2.46 22.14
N LEU A 100 -1.25 1.68 21.27
CA LEU A 100 -1.28 0.22 21.35
C LEU A 100 0.13 -0.38 21.29
N LEU A 101 1.01 0.15 20.43
CA LEU A 101 2.40 -0.26 20.37
C LEU A 101 3.16 0.04 21.67
N SER A 102 2.95 1.20 22.28
CA SER A 102 3.53 1.54 23.59
C SER A 102 3.03 0.60 24.68
N ILE A 103 1.73 0.31 24.72
CA ILE A 103 1.14 -0.65 25.65
C ILE A 103 1.77 -2.04 25.47
N LEU A 104 1.90 -2.49 24.22
CA LEU A 104 2.57 -3.74 23.88
C LEU A 104 4.01 -3.78 24.42
N ALA A 105 4.78 -2.72 24.19
CA ALA A 105 6.16 -2.65 24.64
C ALA A 105 6.27 -2.68 26.18
N ILE A 106 5.42 -1.94 26.88
CA ILE A 106 5.43 -1.86 28.35
C ILE A 106 4.97 -3.19 28.98
N LEU A 107 3.82 -3.74 28.55
CA LEU A 107 3.24 -4.93 29.19
C LEU A 107 3.97 -6.23 28.88
N THR A 108 4.77 -6.26 27.81
CA THR A 108 5.40 -7.50 27.33
C THR A 108 6.92 -7.53 27.44
N SER A 109 7.54 -6.44 27.86
CA SER A 109 8.98 -6.39 28.11
C SER A 109 9.33 -7.03 29.46
N PRO A 110 10.48 -7.74 29.56
CA PRO A 110 10.98 -8.21 30.84
C PRO A 110 11.31 -7.02 31.74
N LEU A 111 10.79 -7.02 32.98
CA LEU A 111 10.98 -5.93 33.93
C LEU A 111 12.47 -5.63 34.19
N GLU A 112 13.31 -6.68 34.23
CA GLU A 112 14.76 -6.57 34.38
C GLU A 112 15.38 -5.67 33.31
N LYS A 113 14.99 -5.85 32.04
CA LYS A 113 15.49 -5.03 30.93
C LYS A 113 15.00 -3.59 30.99
N LEU A 114 13.74 -3.38 31.39
CA LEU A 114 13.23 -2.02 31.60
C LEU A 114 14.00 -1.34 32.72
N TYR A 115 14.21 -2.03 33.85
CA TYR A 115 14.96 -1.51 34.97
C TYR A 115 16.40 -1.15 34.57
N GLU A 116 17.12 -2.04 33.88
CA GLU A 116 18.47 -1.75 33.38
C GLU A 116 18.54 -0.51 32.48
N LEU A 117 17.52 -0.29 31.64
CA LEU A 117 17.45 0.86 30.74
C LEU A 117 17.11 2.17 31.46
N TYR A 118 16.30 2.13 32.52
CA TYR A 118 15.76 3.32 33.20
C TYR A 118 16.31 3.53 34.62
N GLN A 119 17.20 2.68 35.11
CA GLN A 119 17.79 2.77 36.46
C GLN A 119 18.55 4.09 36.68
N ASN A 120 19.08 4.69 35.62
CA ASN A 120 19.81 5.96 35.66
C ASN A 120 18.90 7.18 35.41
N GLY A 121 17.59 7.00 35.54
CA GLY A 121 16.58 7.98 35.13
C GLY A 121 16.15 7.80 33.67
N PHE A 122 15.13 8.55 33.26
CA PHE A 122 14.82 8.66 31.84
C PHE A 122 16.00 9.37 31.17
N PRO A 123 16.59 8.82 30.09
CA PRO A 123 17.55 9.59 29.32
C PRO A 123 16.88 10.92 28.95
N GLU A 124 17.60 12.03 29.09
CA GLU A 124 17.21 13.33 28.55
C GLU A 124 17.21 13.23 27.01
N CYS A 125 16.21 12.56 26.48
CA CYS A 125 15.97 12.33 25.07
C CYS A 125 14.45 12.39 24.99
N ILE A 126 13.81 13.47 24.54
CA ILE A 126 13.98 14.13 23.26
C ILE A 126 13.57 15.62 23.43
N SER A 127 14.51 16.51 23.72
CA SER A 127 14.34 17.97 23.51
C SER A 127 15.21 18.49 22.37
N SER A 128 15.95 17.59 21.71
CA SER A 128 16.95 17.91 20.69
C SER A 128 16.84 17.07 19.40
N LEU A 129 15.67 16.48 19.09
CA LEU A 129 15.40 16.19 17.68
C LEU A 129 15.02 17.51 16.99
N PRO A 130 15.65 17.86 15.86
CA PRO A 130 15.35 19.10 15.14
C PRO A 130 13.87 19.10 14.76
N SER A 131 13.30 20.30 14.67
CA SER A 131 11.95 20.69 14.26
C SER A 131 11.57 20.22 12.85
N GLU A 132 11.71 18.93 12.59
CA GLU A 132 11.52 18.26 11.32
C GLU A 132 10.53 17.10 11.55
N SER A 133 9.26 17.46 11.39
CA SER A 133 8.08 16.59 11.23
C SER A 133 7.68 15.69 12.42
N ASP A 134 6.62 16.12 13.11
CA ASP A 134 5.77 15.34 14.02
C ASP A 134 5.40 13.94 13.44
N ASN A 135 5.35 13.86 12.11
CA ASN A 135 5.01 12.65 11.34
C ASN A 135 5.96 11.47 11.57
N ARG A 136 7.23 11.68 11.90
CA ARG A 136 8.18 10.56 12.12
C ARG A 136 7.81 9.72 13.33
N CYS A 137 7.27 10.35 14.38
CA CYS A 137 6.76 9.65 15.56
C CYS A 137 5.43 8.96 15.22
N LEU A 138 4.55 9.64 14.48
CA LEU A 138 3.22 9.11 14.12
C LEU A 138 3.26 7.83 13.27
N LEU A 139 4.27 7.66 12.43
CA LEU A 139 4.41 6.45 11.60
C LEU A 139 5.18 5.31 12.28
N GLN A 140 5.60 5.45 13.54
CA GLN A 140 6.48 4.48 14.19
C GLN A 140 5.88 3.06 14.21
N TRP A 141 4.58 2.93 14.50
CA TRP A 141 3.91 1.63 14.48
C TRP A 141 3.91 0.97 13.09
N LEU A 142 3.67 1.72 12.02
CA LEU A 142 3.70 1.20 10.65
C LEU A 142 5.11 0.75 10.26
N ARG A 143 6.15 1.50 10.67
CA ARG A 143 7.54 1.14 10.40
C ARG A 143 7.95 -0.15 11.10
N ILE A 144 7.41 -0.41 12.29
CA ILE A 144 7.68 -1.64 13.03
C ILE A 144 6.91 -2.83 12.42
N MET A 145 5.64 -2.62 12.05
CA MET A 145 4.81 -3.68 11.48
C MET A 145 5.20 -4.03 10.04
N GLN A 146 5.64 -3.04 9.27
CA GLN A 146 6.00 -3.16 7.86
C GLN A 146 7.29 -2.41 7.56
N SER A 147 8.36 -2.87 8.19
CA SER A 147 9.70 -2.34 7.96
C SER A 147 10.08 -2.34 6.48
N TYR A 148 9.61 -3.29 5.66
CA TYR A 148 9.93 -3.34 4.23
C TYR A 148 9.24 -2.27 3.38
N LEU A 149 8.02 -1.81 3.72
CA LEU A 149 7.30 -0.78 2.95
C LEU A 149 7.64 0.65 3.38
N PHE A 150 8.12 0.82 4.61
CA PHE A 150 8.32 2.13 5.23
C PHE A 150 9.73 2.32 5.81
N SER A 151 10.70 1.48 5.45
CA SER A 151 12.11 1.71 5.79
C SER A 151 12.68 2.83 4.94
N ASN A 152 13.15 3.88 5.62
CA ASN A 152 13.96 4.95 5.02
C ASN A 152 15.44 4.54 4.84
N ALA A 153 15.82 3.34 5.28
CA ALA A 153 17.21 2.94 5.32
C ALA A 153 17.64 2.29 3.99
N SER A 154 18.36 3.06 3.18
CA SER A 154 19.41 2.56 2.27
C SER A 154 18.98 1.51 1.24
N LEU A 155 17.77 1.61 0.71
CA LEU A 155 17.42 0.84 -0.48
C LEU A 155 17.90 1.63 -1.69
N SER A 156 18.62 0.96 -2.60
CA SER A 156 19.05 1.53 -3.88
C SER A 156 17.86 2.24 -4.55
N PRO A 157 18.07 3.26 -5.40
CA PRO A 157 16.97 3.99 -6.05
C PRO A 157 15.95 3.03 -6.69
N LEU A 158 16.44 1.97 -7.35
CA LEU A 158 15.64 0.88 -7.92
C LEU A 158 14.72 0.13 -6.93
N SER A 159 15.08 0.06 -5.66
CA SER A 159 14.29 -0.60 -4.62
C SER A 159 13.35 0.37 -3.90
N SER A 160 13.72 1.64 -3.75
CA SER A 160 12.77 2.70 -3.37
C SER A 160 11.63 2.76 -4.38
N ASP A 161 11.98 2.54 -5.65
CA ASP A 161 11.06 2.55 -6.75
C ASP A 161 10.00 1.44 -6.61
N LYS A 162 10.42 0.18 -6.57
CA LYS A 162 9.50 -0.96 -6.41
C LYS A 162 8.57 -0.83 -5.20
N ILE A 163 9.05 -0.25 -4.10
CA ILE A 163 8.23 -0.02 -2.89
C ILE A 163 7.16 1.05 -3.12
N ALA A 164 7.44 2.13 -3.86
CA ALA A 164 6.41 3.11 -4.19
C ALA A 164 5.34 2.50 -5.10
N VAL A 165 5.73 1.71 -6.11
CA VAL A 165 4.78 0.98 -6.97
C VAL A 165 3.92 0.02 -6.16
N GLN A 166 4.52 -0.75 -5.24
CA GLN A 166 3.77 -1.66 -4.39
C GLN A 166 2.76 -0.93 -3.49
N ARG A 167 3.14 0.23 -2.93
CA ARG A 167 2.23 1.06 -2.12
C ARG A 167 1.09 1.63 -2.95
N HIS A 168 1.38 2.20 -4.13
CA HIS A 168 0.36 2.71 -5.06
C HIS A 168 -0.59 1.61 -5.52
N LEU A 169 -0.07 0.41 -5.80
CA LEU A 169 -0.89 -0.73 -6.18
C LEU A 169 -1.80 -1.18 -5.03
N LYS A 170 -1.26 -1.30 -3.80
CA LYS A 170 -2.06 -1.67 -2.63
C LYS A 170 -3.16 -0.64 -2.35
N LEU A 171 -2.84 0.64 -2.51
CA LEU A 171 -3.81 1.73 -2.39
C LEU A 171 -4.92 1.62 -3.46
N LEU A 172 -4.54 1.47 -4.73
CA LEU A 172 -5.48 1.36 -5.86
C LEU A 172 -6.45 0.19 -5.68
N LEU A 173 -5.94 -0.98 -5.29
CA LEU A 173 -6.75 -2.19 -5.09
C LEU A 173 -7.67 -2.12 -3.86
N SER A 174 -7.43 -1.18 -2.95
CA SER A 174 -8.21 -1.02 -1.71
C SER A 174 -9.34 0.02 -1.82
N GLN A 175 -9.44 0.70 -2.96
CA GLN A 175 -10.45 1.75 -3.16
C GLN A 175 -11.87 1.19 -3.33
N PRO A 176 -12.91 1.94 -2.93
CA PRO A 176 -14.31 1.57 -3.09
C PRO A 176 -14.79 1.52 -4.54
N SER A 177 -14.26 2.41 -5.37
CA SER A 177 -14.63 2.56 -6.77
C SER A 177 -13.39 2.73 -7.63
N TYR A 178 -13.55 2.59 -8.95
CA TYR A 178 -12.47 2.84 -9.90
C TYR A 178 -11.98 4.29 -9.78
N ASN A 179 -10.79 4.46 -9.22
CA ASN A 179 -10.13 5.76 -9.14
C ASN A 179 -9.18 5.89 -10.35
N TRP A 180 -9.68 6.51 -11.42
CA TRP A 180 -8.91 6.71 -12.65
C TRP A 180 -7.64 7.53 -12.43
N ASN A 181 -7.63 8.45 -11.48
CA ASN A 181 -6.45 9.24 -11.16
C ASN A 181 -5.34 8.36 -10.55
N LEU A 182 -5.69 7.49 -9.60
CA LEU A 182 -4.74 6.53 -9.03
C LEU A 182 -4.27 5.51 -10.08
N LEU A 183 -5.15 5.09 -10.98
CA LEU A 183 -4.79 4.19 -12.07
C LEU A 183 -3.78 4.86 -13.02
N LEU A 184 -4.04 6.09 -13.45
CA LEU A 184 -3.12 6.84 -14.31
C LEU A 184 -1.78 7.09 -13.62
N GLN A 185 -1.80 7.50 -12.35
CA GLN A 185 -0.57 7.64 -11.56
C GLN A 185 0.23 6.34 -11.53
N MET A 186 -0.44 5.20 -11.31
CA MET A 186 0.20 3.88 -11.27
C MET A 186 0.80 3.49 -12.63
N LEU A 187 0.09 3.75 -13.74
CA LEU A 187 0.58 3.46 -15.09
C LEU A 187 1.82 4.27 -15.45
N VAL A 188 1.93 5.50 -14.96
CA VAL A 188 3.06 6.41 -15.22
C VAL A 188 4.21 6.21 -14.23
N LEU A 189 3.95 5.64 -13.06
CA LEU A 189 4.91 5.54 -11.96
C LEU A 189 6.19 4.80 -12.39
N GLN A 190 7.33 5.45 -12.13
CA GLN A 190 8.69 4.92 -12.36
C GLN A 190 8.88 4.33 -13.75
N ASP A 191 8.96 5.17 -14.78
CA ASP A 191 9.19 4.73 -16.16
C ASP A 191 8.24 3.59 -16.60
N CYS A 192 7.00 3.65 -16.10
CA CYS A 192 5.92 2.72 -16.44
C CYS A 192 6.23 1.25 -16.14
N LEU A 193 6.78 0.97 -14.95
CA LEU A 193 7.13 -0.40 -14.53
C LEU A 193 5.96 -1.39 -14.63
N ILE A 194 4.76 -1.03 -14.18
CA ILE A 194 3.61 -1.96 -14.22
C ILE A 194 3.16 -2.27 -15.65
N PRO A 195 2.96 -1.29 -16.55
CA PRO A 195 2.75 -1.58 -17.96
C PRO A 195 3.81 -2.49 -18.57
N ARG A 196 5.09 -2.26 -18.25
CA ARG A 196 6.20 -3.11 -18.74
C ARG A 196 6.09 -4.54 -18.24
N ILE A 197 5.75 -4.74 -16.97
CA ILE A 197 5.55 -6.07 -16.37
C ILE A 197 4.36 -6.77 -17.03
N LEU A 198 3.22 -6.08 -17.15
CA LEU A 198 2.01 -6.62 -17.76
C LEU A 198 2.26 -7.04 -19.22
N LEU A 199 2.92 -6.20 -20.00
CA LEU A 199 3.26 -6.52 -21.39
C LEU A 199 4.32 -7.64 -21.49
N SER A 200 5.24 -7.74 -20.54
CA SER A 200 6.21 -8.83 -20.53
C SER A 200 5.59 -10.20 -20.23
N ASP A 201 4.60 -10.25 -19.35
CA ASP A 201 3.99 -11.51 -18.92
C ASP A 201 3.09 -12.12 -20.01
N ILE A 202 2.52 -11.30 -20.89
CA ILE A 202 1.72 -11.73 -22.05
C ILE A 202 2.53 -12.62 -23.02
N TYR A 203 3.86 -12.49 -23.07
CA TYR A 203 4.71 -13.33 -23.91
C TYR A 203 4.86 -14.76 -23.39
N VAL A 204 5.02 -14.92 -22.06
CA VAL A 204 5.38 -16.20 -21.43
C VAL A 204 4.28 -17.26 -21.61
N ASP A 205 3.03 -16.83 -21.77
CA ASP A 205 1.89 -17.73 -21.95
C ASP A 205 1.67 -18.22 -23.38
N LYS A 206 2.35 -17.65 -24.40
CA LYS A 206 2.18 -18.07 -25.81
C LYS A 206 2.94 -19.34 -26.18
N GLU A 207 4.00 -19.71 -25.45
CA GLU A 207 4.76 -20.94 -25.71
C GLU A 207 4.07 -22.23 -25.21
N LYS A 208 2.89 -22.13 -24.57
CA LYS A 208 2.19 -23.28 -23.96
C LYS A 208 0.82 -23.63 -24.55
N ILE A 209 0.39 -22.99 -25.63
CA ILE A 209 -1.00 -23.10 -26.08
C ILE A 209 -1.07 -23.51 -27.55
N GLU A 210 -0.88 -24.80 -27.79
CA GLU A 210 -1.44 -25.48 -28.96
C GLU A 210 -2.80 -26.07 -28.56
N ASP A 211 -3.83 -25.68 -29.31
CA ASP A 211 -5.19 -26.25 -29.36
C ASP A 211 -6.11 -26.15 -28.12
N ASP A 212 -6.70 -24.98 -27.88
CA ASP A 212 -7.98 -24.93 -27.14
C ASP A 212 -8.82 -23.67 -27.46
N VAL A 213 -10.16 -23.79 -27.45
CA VAL A 213 -11.09 -22.65 -27.71
C VAL A 213 -10.95 -21.53 -26.66
N SER A 214 -10.50 -21.89 -25.45
CA SER A 214 -10.17 -20.95 -24.37
C SER A 214 -8.94 -20.06 -24.68
N ALA A 215 -8.06 -20.50 -25.58
CA ALA A 215 -6.90 -19.76 -26.04
C ALA A 215 -7.28 -18.49 -26.81
N LYS A 216 -8.28 -18.60 -27.71
CA LYS A 216 -8.72 -17.47 -28.54
C LYS A 216 -9.31 -16.33 -27.72
N GLU A 217 -10.14 -16.63 -26.73
CA GLU A 217 -10.69 -15.61 -25.83
C GLU A 217 -9.61 -14.95 -24.95
N LYS A 218 -8.60 -15.72 -24.54
CA LYS A 218 -7.48 -15.19 -23.76
C LYS A 218 -6.62 -14.25 -24.61
N THR A 219 -6.31 -14.63 -25.86
CA THR A 219 -5.55 -13.78 -26.80
C THR A 219 -6.29 -12.48 -27.18
N ASP A 220 -7.62 -12.50 -27.27
CA ASP A 220 -8.43 -11.30 -27.55
C ASP A 220 -8.42 -10.32 -26.36
N LYS A 221 -8.51 -10.83 -25.12
CA LYS A 221 -8.38 -10.00 -23.91
C LYS A 221 -6.99 -9.39 -23.75
N GLU A 222 -5.95 -10.16 -24.05
CA GLU A 222 -4.56 -9.68 -24.04
C GLU A 222 -4.35 -8.59 -25.10
N SER A 223 -4.85 -8.79 -26.32
CA SER A 223 -4.78 -7.78 -27.40
C SER A 223 -5.49 -6.48 -27.02
N LYS A 224 -6.69 -6.58 -26.41
CA LYS A 224 -7.43 -5.42 -25.90
C LYS A 224 -6.69 -4.71 -24.77
N LEU A 225 -6.00 -5.43 -23.89
CA LEU A 225 -5.20 -4.85 -22.82
C LEU A 225 -3.98 -4.09 -23.39
N VAL A 226 -3.26 -4.67 -24.34
CA VAL A 226 -2.15 -3.97 -25.02
C VAL A 226 -2.66 -2.69 -25.70
N GLN A 227 -3.77 -2.79 -26.44
CA GLN A 227 -4.38 -1.65 -27.12
C GLN A 227 -4.79 -0.55 -26.13
N ALA A 228 -5.41 -0.93 -25.01
CA ALA A 228 -5.82 0.01 -23.97
C ALA A 228 -4.63 0.72 -23.32
N ILE A 229 -3.56 -0.02 -22.99
CA ILE A 229 -2.33 0.56 -22.44
C ILE A 229 -1.74 1.55 -23.45
N VAL A 230 -1.53 1.14 -24.70
CA VAL A 230 -0.95 2.02 -25.73
C VAL A 230 -1.82 3.27 -25.92
N MET A 231 -3.14 3.11 -26.01
CA MET A 231 -4.07 4.22 -26.18
C MET A 231 -3.94 5.24 -25.04
N VAL A 232 -4.03 4.80 -23.78
CA VAL A 232 -3.87 5.70 -22.62
C VAL A 232 -2.51 6.41 -22.65
N MET A 233 -1.44 5.69 -22.97
CA MET A 233 -0.09 6.25 -23.01
C MET A 233 0.12 7.26 -24.15
N THR A 234 -0.57 7.10 -25.29
CA THR A 234 -0.52 8.07 -26.40
C THR A 234 -1.20 9.40 -26.07
N TYR A 235 -2.20 9.41 -25.19
CA TYR A 235 -2.89 10.63 -24.75
C TYR A 235 -2.14 11.37 -23.63
N CYS A 236 -1.13 10.76 -23.00
CA CYS A 236 -0.31 11.43 -22.00
C CYS A 236 0.79 12.26 -22.68
N GLU A 237 0.54 13.56 -22.87
CA GLU A 237 1.41 14.53 -23.59
C GLU A 237 2.88 14.57 -23.10
N SER A 238 3.15 14.13 -21.87
CA SER A 238 4.48 14.13 -21.25
C SER A 238 5.29 12.82 -21.40
N LEU A 239 4.75 11.78 -22.06
CA LEU A 239 5.31 10.42 -22.00
C LEU A 239 5.80 9.73 -23.30
N PRO A 240 6.27 10.42 -24.38
CA PRO A 240 6.84 9.74 -25.55
C PRO A 240 7.97 8.76 -25.21
N ARG A 241 8.83 9.10 -24.22
CA ARG A 241 9.96 8.27 -23.79
C ARG A 241 9.54 7.01 -23.03
N CYS A 242 8.44 7.09 -22.30
CA CYS A 242 7.92 5.95 -21.57
C CYS A 242 7.17 5.01 -22.51
N LEU A 243 6.39 5.55 -23.44
CA LEU A 243 5.77 4.77 -24.51
C LEU A 243 6.84 4.06 -25.36
N SER A 244 7.94 4.74 -25.71
CA SER A 244 9.07 4.09 -26.40
C SER A 244 9.68 2.99 -25.55
N ALA A 245 9.97 3.22 -24.26
CA ALA A 245 10.56 2.19 -23.39
C ALA A 245 9.65 0.96 -23.17
N ILE A 246 8.32 1.17 -23.15
CA ILE A 246 7.32 0.09 -23.06
C ILE A 246 7.28 -0.70 -24.37
N LEU A 247 7.15 0.01 -25.51
CA LEU A 247 7.00 -0.61 -26.82
C LEU A 247 8.28 -1.26 -27.32
N GLU A 248 9.44 -0.65 -27.11
CA GLU A 248 10.75 -1.22 -27.48
C GLU A 248 10.93 -2.57 -26.79
N GLY A 249 10.72 -2.65 -25.48
CA GLY A 249 10.80 -3.91 -24.74
C GLY A 249 9.76 -4.96 -25.15
N TYR A 250 8.58 -4.54 -25.64
CA TYR A 250 7.56 -5.45 -26.18
C TYR A 250 7.91 -5.93 -27.60
N ILE A 251 8.32 -5.03 -28.49
CA ILE A 251 8.68 -5.30 -29.89
C ILE A 251 9.94 -6.15 -29.97
N ASP A 252 10.96 -5.86 -29.15
CA ASP A 252 12.19 -6.65 -29.03
C ASP A 252 11.87 -8.11 -28.68
N ARG A 253 11.01 -8.32 -27.68
CA ARG A 253 10.65 -9.66 -27.21
C ARG A 253 9.78 -10.41 -28.20
N HIS A 254 8.87 -9.72 -28.88
CA HIS A 254 7.99 -10.34 -29.87
C HIS A 254 8.62 -10.39 -31.28
N GLN A 255 9.87 -9.97 -31.47
CA GLN A 255 10.56 -9.88 -32.76
C GLN A 255 9.71 -9.18 -33.85
N LEU A 256 8.93 -8.18 -33.44
CA LEU A 256 7.99 -7.49 -34.33
C LEU A 256 8.67 -6.42 -35.19
N TRP A 257 9.97 -6.16 -34.96
CA TRP A 257 10.75 -5.24 -35.78
C TRP A 257 10.68 -5.61 -37.25
N ASP A 258 10.82 -6.90 -37.59
CA ASP A 258 10.77 -7.37 -38.98
C ASP A 258 9.41 -7.13 -39.63
N GLN A 259 8.32 -7.25 -38.87
CA GLN A 259 6.97 -6.98 -39.35
C GLN A 259 6.73 -5.48 -39.59
N LEU A 260 7.27 -4.62 -38.74
CA LEU A 260 7.22 -3.17 -38.91
C LEU A 260 8.07 -2.71 -40.10
N TYR A 261 9.26 -3.29 -40.28
CA TYR A 261 10.10 -3.03 -41.44
C TYR A 261 9.38 -3.41 -42.74
N ASN A 262 8.72 -4.57 -42.79
CA ASN A 262 7.96 -5.01 -43.96
C ASN A 262 6.71 -4.15 -44.24
N LEU A 263 6.06 -3.57 -43.23
CA LEU A 263 4.96 -2.62 -43.39
C LEU A 263 5.42 -1.28 -44.00
N SER A 264 6.60 -0.78 -43.59
CA SER A 264 7.16 0.45 -44.15
C SER A 264 7.60 0.32 -45.62
N GLY A 265 7.94 -0.90 -46.06
CA GLY A 265 8.27 -1.19 -47.47
C GLY A 265 7.06 -1.18 -48.43
N HIS A 266 5.84 -1.18 -47.90
CA HIS A 266 4.60 -1.13 -48.69
C HIS A 266 3.96 0.26 -48.78
N ILE A 267 4.59 1.30 -48.20
CA ILE A 267 4.08 2.69 -48.19
C ILE A 267 4.89 3.60 -49.17
N ILE A 268 5.71 3.02 -50.05
CA ILE A 268 6.38 3.77 -51.14
C ILE A 268 5.76 3.39 -52.49
#